data_AF-A0AAV4Q3D4-F1
#
_entry.id   AF-A0AAV4Q3D4-F1
#
_cell.length_a   1.000
_cell.length_b   1.000
_cell.length_c   1.000
_cell.angle_alpha   90.00
_cell.angle_beta   90.00
_cell.angle_gamma   90.00
#
_symmetry.space_group_name_H-M   'P 1'
#
loop_
_entity.id
_entity.type
_entity.pdbx_description
1 polymer ?
#
loop_
_entity_poly.entity_id
_entity_poly.type
_entity_poly.pdbx_seq_one_letter_code
_entity_poly.pdbx_strand_id
1 'polypeptide(L)'
;PSRLEQTGHIDFYPNGGERQPGCPTPAVKTFIKKGVLEGARNLVVCDHYKVIDYFMATIPNHYGCKPVAVACDSWEKFTAGKCSDCATDGSQCATMGFRADAKKDVIKQHRPKKFYLYTSPNPPFCVQHYHISVKITDNGWAQELVGEIEIILKGRYGSKTVNIDKRNAAHNVRNGLQDKLSPPLKILMSKHCFPLDMCNF
;
A
#
# COMPACT_ATOMS: atom_id res chain seq x y z
N PRO A 1 -7.47 -1.72 21.59
CA PRO A 1 -7.68 -1.50 20.15
C PRO A 1 -7.89 0.00 19.89
N SER A 2 -6.97 0.65 19.18
CA SER A 2 -7.22 1.98 18.62
C SER A 2 -8.38 1.86 17.65
N ARG A 3 -9.49 2.54 17.93
CA ARG A 3 -10.63 2.58 17.02
C ARG A 3 -10.20 3.33 15.76
N LEU A 4 -10.26 2.69 14.59
CA LEU A 4 -9.96 3.30 13.28
C LEU A 4 -11.13 4.20 12.83
N GLU A 5 -11.48 5.16 13.68
CA GLU A 5 -12.47 6.19 13.41
C GLU A 5 -11.77 7.36 12.73
N GLN A 6 -12.43 7.93 11.72
CA GLN A 6 -11.91 9.11 11.03
C GLN A 6 -12.14 10.33 11.91
N THR A 7 -11.09 11.11 12.14
CA THR A 7 -11.16 12.29 13.00
C THR A 7 -10.64 13.55 12.31
N GLY A 8 -9.97 13.41 11.17
CA GLY A 8 -9.43 14.50 10.39
C GLY A 8 -10.19 14.76 9.08
N HIS A 9 -9.78 15.82 8.39
CA HIS A 9 -10.14 16.00 6.97
C HIS A 9 -9.46 14.93 6.09
N ILE A 10 -8.30 14.46 6.56
CA ILE A 10 -7.48 13.41 5.94
C ILE A 10 -7.02 12.50 7.08
N ASP A 11 -7.34 11.22 6.99
CA ASP A 11 -6.84 10.20 7.92
C ASP A 11 -5.99 9.21 7.13
N PHE A 12 -4.72 9.06 7.53
CA PHE A 12 -3.77 8.14 6.91
C PHE A 12 -3.67 6.84 7.72
N TYR A 13 -3.70 5.72 7.01
CA TYR A 13 -3.64 4.37 7.59
C TYR A 13 -2.49 3.59 6.93
N PRO A 14 -1.22 3.92 7.26
CA PRO A 14 -0.06 3.18 6.76
C PRO A 14 -0.16 1.72 7.19
N ASN A 15 0.03 0.81 6.23
CA ASN A 15 -0.04 -0.64 6.42
C ASN A 15 -1.37 -1.11 7.05
N GLY A 16 -2.46 -0.40 6.75
CA GLY A 16 -3.79 -0.68 7.30
C GLY A 16 -4.07 -0.02 8.66
N GLY A 17 -3.07 0.60 9.30
CA GLY A 17 -3.24 1.40 10.52
C GLY A 17 -3.16 0.64 11.85
N GLU A 18 -2.99 -0.68 11.84
CA GLU A 18 -2.93 -1.49 13.06
C GLU A 18 -1.54 -2.05 13.36
N ARG A 19 -0.91 -2.67 12.35
CA ARG A 19 0.37 -3.38 12.51
C ARG A 19 1.40 -2.84 11.55
N GLN A 20 2.52 -2.41 12.09
CA GLN A 20 3.54 -1.73 11.33
C GLN A 20 4.73 -2.65 11.04
N PRO A 21 5.25 -2.65 9.80
CA PRO A 21 6.44 -3.40 9.45
C PRO A 21 7.62 -3.03 10.36
N GLY A 22 8.41 -4.03 10.75
CA GLY A 22 9.56 -3.86 11.62
C GLY A 22 9.22 -3.90 13.11
N CYS A 23 7.92 -3.88 13.47
CA CYS A 23 7.50 -4.16 14.83
C CYS A 23 7.42 -5.67 15.11
N PRO A 24 7.71 -6.10 16.36
CA PRO A 24 7.58 -7.51 16.71
C PRO A 24 6.13 -7.97 16.52
N THR A 25 5.94 -9.25 16.17
CA THR A 25 4.63 -9.89 16.17
C THR A 25 4.40 -10.59 17.52
N PRO A 26 3.14 -10.84 17.93
CA PRO A 26 2.86 -11.65 19.10
C PRO A 26 3.39 -13.06 18.83
N ALA A 27 4.54 -13.38 19.44
CA ALA A 27 5.08 -14.72 19.44
C ALA A 27 5.06 -15.24 20.88
N VAL A 28 4.69 -16.50 21.06
CA VAL A 28 4.71 -17.19 22.36
C VAL A 28 6.08 -17.00 23.04
N LYS A 29 7.18 -17.05 22.25
CA LYS A 29 8.55 -16.79 22.74
C LYS A 29 8.77 -15.38 23.27
N THR A 30 8.12 -14.35 22.73
CA THR A 30 8.24 -12.96 23.20
C THR A 30 7.59 -12.81 24.56
N PHE A 31 6.44 -13.44 24.77
CA PHE A 31 5.76 -13.46 26.07
C PHE A 31 6.49 -14.33 27.10
N ILE A 32 7.10 -15.45 26.69
CA ILE A 32 7.93 -16.27 27.59
C ILE A 32 9.20 -15.53 28.02
N LYS A 33 9.88 -14.84 27.09
CA LYS A 33 11.15 -14.16 27.38
C LYS A 33 10.99 -12.85 28.17
N LYS A 34 9.91 -12.10 27.93
CA LYS A 34 9.71 -10.78 28.54
C LYS A 34 8.56 -10.76 29.55
N GLY A 35 7.77 -11.82 29.68
CA GLY A 35 6.50 -11.82 30.41
C GLY A 35 5.34 -11.30 29.55
N VAL A 36 4.11 -11.70 29.88
CA VAL A 36 2.90 -11.38 29.09
C VAL A 36 2.67 -9.87 28.99
N LEU A 37 2.80 -9.15 30.11
CA LEU A 37 2.56 -7.72 30.19
C LEU A 37 3.61 -6.90 29.42
N GLU A 38 4.90 -7.19 29.64
CA GLU A 38 5.98 -6.44 29.00
C GLU A 38 6.15 -6.81 27.52
N GLY A 39 5.83 -8.06 27.16
CA GLY A 39 5.71 -8.49 25.77
C GLY A 39 4.59 -7.74 25.04
N ALA A 40 3.40 -7.64 25.65
CA ALA A 40 2.27 -6.89 25.09
C ALA A 40 2.57 -5.38 24.99
N ARG A 41 3.21 -4.81 26.02
CA ARG A 41 3.63 -3.41 26.04
C ARG A 41 4.58 -3.10 24.90
N ASN A 42 5.63 -3.90 24.71
CA ASN A 42 6.60 -3.69 23.63
C ASN A 42 5.98 -3.76 22.22
N LEU A 43 4.96 -4.61 22.02
CA LEU A 43 4.23 -4.69 20.75
C LEU A 43 3.46 -3.38 20.49
N VAL A 44 2.62 -2.97 21.43
CA VAL A 44 1.78 -1.76 21.30
C VAL A 44 2.63 -0.50 21.21
N VAL A 45 3.72 -0.43 22.00
CA VAL A 45 4.66 0.70 21.98
C VAL A 45 5.31 0.82 20.60
N CYS A 46 5.83 -0.27 20.02
CA CYS A 46 6.45 -0.18 18.70
C CYS A 46 5.47 0.32 17.63
N ASP A 47 4.29 -0.30 17.53
CA ASP A 47 3.27 0.09 16.54
C ASP A 47 2.84 1.56 16.74
N HIS A 48 2.70 1.99 18.01
CA HIS A 48 2.30 3.35 18.36
C HIS A 48 3.35 4.41 17.98
N TYR A 49 4.63 4.15 18.22
CA TYR A 49 5.70 5.12 17.94
C TYR A 49 6.05 5.26 16.46
N LYS A 50 5.59 4.34 15.59
CA LYS A 50 5.85 4.41 14.15
C LYS A 50 5.30 5.66 13.47
N VAL A 51 4.27 6.28 14.03
CA VAL A 51 3.75 7.57 13.53
C VAL A 51 4.84 8.66 13.53
N ILE A 52 5.71 8.67 14.54
CA ILE A 52 6.81 9.64 14.66
C ILE A 52 7.87 9.35 13.60
N ASP A 53 8.31 8.09 13.49
CA ASP A 53 9.26 7.64 12.47
C ASP A 53 8.83 8.05 11.05
N TYR A 54 7.55 7.77 10.72
CA TYR A 54 7.00 8.08 9.41
C TYR A 54 6.90 9.59 9.15
N PHE A 55 6.46 10.37 10.14
CA PHE A 55 6.40 11.82 10.01
C PHE A 55 7.80 12.41 9.79
N MET A 56 8.77 12.05 10.63
CA MET A 56 10.15 12.52 10.54
C MET A 56 10.78 12.19 9.18
N ALA A 57 10.49 11.02 8.62
CA ALA A 57 11.00 10.64 7.31
C ALA A 57 10.51 11.53 6.16
N THR A 58 9.37 12.20 6.33
CA THR A 58 8.83 13.09 5.29
C THR A 58 9.39 14.51 5.32
N ILE A 59 10.17 14.85 6.36
CA ILE A 59 10.79 16.16 6.48
C ILE A 59 11.86 16.30 5.37
N PRO A 60 11.84 17.36 4.55
CA PRO A 60 12.75 17.54 3.42
C PRO A 60 14.24 17.41 3.78
N ASN A 61 14.64 17.95 4.92
CA ASN A 61 16.03 17.94 5.38
C ASN A 61 16.42 16.69 6.20
N HIS A 62 15.53 15.70 6.31
CA HIS A 62 15.82 14.42 6.94
C HIS A 62 15.97 13.33 5.87
N TYR A 63 14.90 12.57 5.58
CA TYR A 63 14.91 11.63 4.45
C TYR A 63 14.22 12.17 3.20
N GLY A 64 13.44 13.25 3.30
CA GLY A 64 12.72 13.84 2.17
C GLY A 64 11.72 12.90 1.49
N CYS A 65 11.23 11.88 2.21
CA CYS A 65 10.26 10.92 1.69
C CYS A 65 8.96 11.64 1.29
N LYS A 66 8.40 11.29 0.13
CA LYS A 66 7.11 11.80 -0.35
C LYS A 66 6.10 10.65 -0.46
N PRO A 67 5.66 10.08 0.67
CA PRO A 67 4.80 8.91 0.65
C PRO A 67 3.40 9.32 0.17
N VAL A 68 3.04 8.88 -1.03
CA VAL A 68 1.71 9.11 -1.59
C VAL A 68 0.77 8.01 -1.10
N ALA A 69 -0.34 8.42 -0.51
CA ALA A 69 -1.41 7.54 -0.07
C ALA A 69 -2.63 7.71 -0.97
N VAL A 70 -3.35 6.61 -1.18
CA VAL A 70 -4.53 6.55 -2.07
C VAL A 70 -5.79 6.43 -1.23
N ALA A 71 -6.79 7.23 -1.54
CA ALA A 71 -8.11 7.16 -0.93
C ALA A 71 -8.77 5.83 -1.28
N CYS A 72 -9.30 5.13 -0.27
CA CYS A 72 -10.00 3.87 -0.47
C CYS A 72 -10.99 3.62 0.67
N ASP A 73 -12.04 2.82 0.44
CA ASP A 73 -13.03 2.55 1.48
C ASP A 73 -12.48 1.65 2.59
N SER A 74 -11.53 0.77 2.25
CA SER A 74 -10.92 -0.18 3.18
C SER A 74 -9.52 -0.60 2.75
N TRP A 75 -8.75 -1.13 3.70
CA TRP A 75 -7.43 -1.68 3.45
C TRP A 75 -7.48 -2.86 2.47
N GLU A 76 -8.49 -3.72 2.57
CA GLU A 76 -8.66 -4.90 1.71
C GLU A 76 -8.91 -4.49 0.24
N LYS A 77 -9.70 -3.43 0.02
CA LYS A 77 -9.90 -2.90 -1.34
C LYS A 77 -8.62 -2.27 -1.89
N PHE A 78 -7.85 -1.60 -1.05
CA PHE A 78 -6.56 -1.02 -1.43
C PHE A 78 -5.57 -2.12 -1.84
N THR A 79 -5.39 -3.15 -1.01
CA THR A 79 -4.45 -4.25 -1.29
C THR A 79 -4.87 -5.11 -2.48
N ALA A 80 -6.17 -5.24 -2.74
CA ALA A 80 -6.71 -5.86 -3.95
C ALA A 80 -6.59 -4.99 -5.22
N GLY A 81 -5.96 -3.81 -5.15
CA GLY A 81 -5.75 -2.93 -6.29
C GLY A 81 -7.02 -2.30 -6.85
N LYS A 82 -8.10 -2.22 -6.04
CA LYS A 82 -9.38 -1.62 -6.45
C LYS A 82 -9.37 -0.10 -6.42
N CYS A 83 -8.44 0.50 -5.67
CA CYS A 83 -8.21 1.93 -5.55
C CYS A 83 -6.84 2.26 -6.13
N SER A 84 -6.80 3.01 -7.24
CA SER A 84 -5.57 3.17 -8.03
C SER A 84 -5.44 4.49 -8.76
N ASP A 85 -6.49 5.29 -8.78
CA ASP A 85 -6.51 6.58 -9.45
C ASP A 85 -6.51 7.70 -8.40
N CYS A 86 -5.72 8.74 -8.66
CA CYS A 86 -5.70 9.96 -7.86
C CYS A 86 -6.87 10.91 -8.16
N ALA A 87 -7.76 10.54 -9.08
CA ALA A 87 -8.74 11.40 -9.73
C ALA A 87 -8.08 12.54 -10.50
N THR A 88 -8.79 13.09 -11.49
CA THR A 88 -8.29 14.18 -12.34
C THR A 88 -7.97 15.45 -11.55
N ASP A 89 -8.75 15.72 -10.50
CA ASP A 89 -8.53 16.83 -9.57
C ASP A 89 -7.47 16.53 -8.50
N GLY A 90 -6.96 15.30 -8.44
CA GLY A 90 -5.97 14.86 -7.47
C GLY A 90 -6.53 14.60 -6.07
N SER A 91 -7.85 14.59 -5.87
CA SER A 91 -8.52 14.45 -4.55
C SER A 91 -8.45 13.05 -3.95
N GLN A 92 -8.08 12.03 -4.73
CA GLN A 92 -7.94 10.65 -4.27
C GLN A 92 -6.49 10.30 -3.88
N CYS A 93 -5.56 11.26 -3.93
CA CYS A 93 -4.18 11.05 -3.48
C CYS A 93 -3.69 12.20 -2.62
N ALA A 94 -3.14 11.86 -1.45
CA ALA A 94 -2.56 12.80 -0.51
C ALA A 94 -1.16 12.33 -0.08
N THR A 95 -0.24 13.28 0.14
CA THR A 95 1.07 12.98 0.71
C THR A 95 0.95 12.86 2.23
N MET A 96 1.33 11.72 2.81
CA MET A 96 1.35 11.58 4.27
C MET A 96 2.51 12.38 4.87
N GLY A 97 2.34 12.95 6.07
CA GLY A 97 3.42 13.59 6.85
C GLY A 97 3.51 15.11 6.69
N PHE A 98 4.73 15.64 6.65
CA PHE A 98 5.07 17.07 6.77
C PHE A 98 4.35 17.96 5.74
N ARG A 99 4.07 17.44 4.54
CA ARG A 99 3.38 18.18 3.46
C ARG A 99 1.95 17.68 3.20
N ALA A 100 1.27 17.15 4.21
CA ALA A 100 -0.11 16.67 4.07
C ALA A 100 -1.10 17.78 3.71
N ASP A 101 -0.76 19.03 3.96
CA ASP A 101 -1.55 20.22 3.66
C ASP A 101 -1.39 20.73 2.22
N ALA A 102 -0.49 20.15 1.42
CA ALA A 102 -0.18 20.62 0.06
C ALA A 102 -1.39 20.64 -0.89
N LYS A 103 -2.42 19.81 -0.63
CA LYS A 103 -3.67 19.75 -1.39
C LYS A 103 -4.91 20.10 -0.55
N LYS A 104 -4.73 20.86 0.54
CA LYS A 104 -5.80 21.14 1.51
C LYS A 104 -7.08 21.70 0.87
N ASP A 105 -6.95 22.56 -0.15
CA ASP A 105 -8.11 23.25 -0.74
C ASP A 105 -8.96 22.29 -1.58
N VAL A 106 -8.31 21.39 -2.35
CA VAL A 106 -8.99 20.32 -3.10
C VAL A 106 -9.63 19.31 -2.15
N ILE A 107 -8.91 18.92 -1.10
CA ILE A 107 -9.39 17.90 -0.16
C ILE A 107 -10.58 18.40 0.66
N LYS A 108 -10.58 19.67 1.09
CA LYS A 108 -11.69 20.28 1.84
C LYS A 108 -13.01 20.35 1.07
N GLN A 109 -12.96 20.32 -0.26
CA GLN A 109 -14.16 20.28 -1.12
C GLN A 109 -14.81 18.89 -1.13
N HIS A 110 -14.15 17.88 -0.56
CA HIS A 110 -14.60 16.51 -0.52
C HIS A 110 -14.93 16.08 0.91
N ARG A 111 -15.78 15.06 1.05
CA ARG A 111 -16.02 14.42 2.34
C ARG A 111 -14.72 13.81 2.88
N PRO A 112 -14.53 13.71 4.21
CA PRO A 112 -13.38 13.02 4.79
C PRO A 112 -13.21 11.60 4.23
N LYS A 113 -11.97 11.24 3.88
CA LYS A 113 -11.63 9.93 3.27
C LYS A 113 -10.51 9.26 4.05
N LYS A 114 -10.47 7.93 3.97
CA LYS A 114 -9.37 7.12 4.49
C LYS A 114 -8.33 6.94 3.40
N PHE A 115 -7.08 7.25 3.72
CA PHE A 115 -5.95 7.13 2.79
C PHE A 115 -5.04 6.00 3.22
N TYR A 116 -4.72 5.11 2.30
CA TYR A 116 -3.93 3.93 2.55
C TYR A 116 -2.64 3.96 1.74
N LEU A 117 -1.59 3.39 2.35
CA LEU A 117 -0.27 3.26 1.78
C LEU A 117 0.48 2.13 2.45
N TYR A 118 1.43 1.54 1.74
CA TYR A 118 2.47 0.73 2.34
C TYR A 118 3.67 1.57 2.78
N THR A 119 4.38 1.11 3.82
CA THR A 119 5.71 1.59 4.19
C THR A 119 6.66 0.40 4.34
N SER A 120 7.97 0.64 4.36
CA SER A 120 8.97 -0.39 4.67
C SER A 120 9.21 -0.50 6.18
N PRO A 121 9.83 -1.60 6.67
CA PRO A 121 10.16 -1.76 8.09
C PRO A 121 11.30 -0.86 8.57
N ASN A 122 12.19 -0.46 7.66
CA ASN A 122 13.41 0.29 7.97
C ASN A 122 13.39 1.67 7.30
N PRO A 123 14.11 2.66 7.86
CA PRO A 123 14.32 3.96 7.22
C PRO A 123 14.84 3.80 5.79
N PRO A 124 14.42 4.65 4.84
CA PRO A 124 13.58 5.84 5.02
C PRO A 124 12.06 5.57 5.13
N PHE A 125 11.63 4.31 5.32
CA PHE A 125 10.23 3.87 5.39
C PHE A 125 9.42 4.03 4.08
N CYS A 126 9.99 4.76 3.12
CA CYS A 126 9.36 5.13 1.87
C CYS A 126 9.16 3.93 0.93
N VAL A 127 8.00 3.90 0.29
CA VAL A 127 7.61 2.91 -0.70
C VAL A 127 6.89 3.62 -1.84
N GLN A 128 7.21 3.23 -3.08
CA GLN A 128 6.50 3.66 -4.27
C GLN A 128 5.45 2.61 -4.66
N HIS A 129 4.21 3.04 -4.90
CA HIS A 129 3.17 2.17 -5.40
C HIS A 129 3.13 2.13 -6.93
N TYR A 130 2.89 0.95 -7.49
CA TYR A 130 2.58 0.76 -8.91
C TYR A 130 1.26 0.04 -9.02
N HIS A 131 0.40 0.56 -9.88
CA HIS A 131 -0.80 -0.15 -10.29
C HIS A 131 -0.60 -0.68 -11.70
N ILE A 132 -0.66 -2.00 -11.85
CA ILE A 132 -0.53 -2.65 -13.15
C ILE A 132 -1.88 -3.25 -13.51
N SER A 133 -2.33 -2.95 -14.73
CA SER A 133 -3.54 -3.50 -15.31
C SER A 133 -3.18 -4.35 -16.52
N VAL A 134 -3.38 -5.67 -16.41
CA VAL A 134 -3.10 -6.60 -17.51
C VAL A 134 -4.41 -6.98 -18.18
N LYS A 135 -4.52 -6.70 -19.48
CA LYS A 135 -5.62 -7.14 -20.32
C LYS A 135 -5.14 -8.30 -21.19
N ILE A 136 -5.70 -9.48 -20.96
CA ILE A 136 -5.45 -10.66 -21.79
C ILE A 136 -6.52 -10.68 -22.88
N THR A 137 -6.10 -10.71 -24.14
CA THR A 137 -7.02 -10.76 -25.28
C THR A 137 -7.13 -12.19 -25.79
N ASP A 138 -8.36 -12.66 -25.92
CA ASP A 138 -8.69 -13.90 -26.63
C ASP A 138 -8.94 -13.59 -28.11
N ASN A 139 -8.34 -14.37 -29.00
CA ASN A 139 -8.48 -14.27 -30.45
C ASN A 139 -9.33 -15.41 -31.05
N GLY A 140 -9.97 -16.23 -30.20
CA GLY A 140 -10.99 -17.21 -30.58
C GLY A 140 -10.44 -18.58 -30.98
N TRP A 141 -9.13 -18.76 -31.01
CA TRP A 141 -8.44 -20.03 -31.30
C TRP A 141 -7.52 -20.48 -30.16
N ALA A 142 -7.40 -19.68 -29.11
CA ALA A 142 -6.66 -20.06 -27.91
C ALA A 142 -7.46 -21.11 -27.12
N GLN A 143 -6.87 -22.28 -26.90
CA GLN A 143 -7.35 -23.22 -25.88
C GLN A 143 -7.27 -22.56 -24.50
N GLU A 144 -8.02 -23.07 -23.52
CA GLU A 144 -7.93 -22.63 -22.14
C GLU A 144 -6.48 -22.81 -21.64
N LEU A 145 -5.74 -21.71 -21.54
CA LEU A 145 -4.34 -21.71 -21.10
C LEU A 145 -4.29 -21.54 -19.59
N VAL A 146 -3.79 -22.57 -18.90
CA VAL A 146 -3.51 -22.52 -17.46
C VAL A 146 -2.00 -22.33 -17.28
N GLY A 147 -1.59 -21.25 -16.62
CA GLY A 147 -0.19 -20.96 -16.37
C GLY A 147 0.00 -19.80 -15.42
N GLU A 148 1.25 -19.59 -14.99
CA GLU A 148 1.60 -18.44 -14.17
C GLU A 148 1.98 -17.24 -15.05
N ILE A 149 1.56 -16.04 -14.65
CA ILE A 149 1.99 -14.81 -15.30
C ILE A 149 3.01 -14.10 -14.41
N GLU A 150 4.16 -13.78 -15.00
CA GLU A 150 5.21 -13.01 -14.37
C GLU A 150 5.41 -11.66 -15.08
N ILE A 151 5.34 -10.56 -14.32
CA ILE A 151 5.63 -9.21 -14.82
C ILE A 151 6.99 -8.78 -14.28
N ILE A 152 7.85 -8.30 -15.17
CA ILE A 152 9.14 -7.69 -14.80
C ILE A 152 9.08 -6.21 -15.10
N LEU A 153 8.99 -5.39 -14.05
CA LEU A 153 9.14 -3.95 -14.15
C LEU A 153 10.61 -3.61 -14.29
N LYS A 154 11.05 -3.14 -15.46
CA LYS A 154 12.41 -2.63 -15.68
C LYS A 154 12.38 -1.12 -15.75
N GLY A 155 13.32 -0.46 -15.08
CA GLY A 155 13.67 0.91 -15.46
C GLY A 155 15.01 1.33 -14.88
N ARG A 156 15.23 2.64 -14.79
CA ARG A 156 16.56 3.24 -14.60
C ARG A 156 17.30 2.73 -13.35
N TYR A 157 16.55 2.34 -12.31
CA TYR A 157 17.08 1.91 -11.02
C TYR A 157 16.91 0.39 -10.78
N GLY A 158 16.93 -0.39 -11.85
CA GLY A 158 16.89 -1.85 -11.81
C GLY A 158 15.54 -2.45 -12.15
N SER A 159 15.42 -3.76 -11.90
CA SER A 159 14.25 -4.56 -12.27
C SER A 159 13.54 -5.12 -11.04
N LYS A 160 12.21 -5.26 -11.11
CA LYS A 160 11.41 -5.93 -10.08
C LYS A 160 10.46 -6.94 -10.72
N THR A 161 10.62 -8.18 -10.32
CA THR A 161 9.78 -9.30 -10.74
C THR A 161 8.55 -9.48 -9.86
N VAL A 162 7.43 -9.83 -10.47
CA VAL A 162 6.11 -9.89 -9.85
C VAL A 162 5.38 -11.11 -10.38
N ASN A 163 5.05 -12.02 -9.48
CA ASN A 163 4.17 -13.15 -9.77
C ASN A 163 2.71 -12.71 -9.52
N ILE A 164 1.88 -12.84 -10.55
CA ILE A 164 0.49 -12.38 -10.55
C ILE A 164 -0.40 -13.27 -9.66
N ASP A 165 -0.23 -14.58 -9.74
CA ASP A 165 -1.15 -15.56 -9.17
C ASP A 165 -1.08 -15.63 -7.65
N LYS A 166 0.10 -15.35 -7.07
CA LYS A 166 0.30 -15.34 -5.61
C LYS A 166 -0.34 -14.17 -4.88
N ARG A 167 -0.73 -13.08 -5.59
CA ARG A 167 -1.33 -11.88 -4.98
C ARG A 167 -2.85 -11.84 -5.09
N ASN A 168 -3.41 -12.56 -6.05
CA ASN A 168 -4.84 -12.63 -6.32
C ASN A 168 -5.39 -14.04 -6.10
N ALA A 169 -5.05 -14.68 -4.97
CA ALA A 169 -5.61 -15.98 -4.56
C ALA A 169 -7.15 -16.00 -4.43
N ALA A 170 -7.82 -14.85 -4.59
CA ALA A 170 -9.28 -14.71 -4.64
C ALA A 170 -9.88 -14.74 -6.06
N HIS A 171 -9.08 -14.73 -7.13
CA HIS A 171 -9.56 -14.88 -8.50
C HIS A 171 -9.31 -16.32 -8.99
N ASN A 172 -10.09 -17.27 -8.46
CA ASN A 172 -10.36 -18.49 -9.22
C ASN A 172 -11.08 -18.06 -10.49
N VAL A 173 -10.40 -18.13 -11.63
CA VAL A 173 -11.02 -17.98 -12.95
C VAL A 173 -11.93 -19.19 -13.16
N ARG A 174 -13.14 -19.12 -12.62
CA ARG A 174 -14.27 -19.97 -13.02
C ARG A 174 -15.18 -19.10 -13.88
N ASN A 175 -14.86 -18.95 -15.15
CA ASN A 175 -15.79 -18.36 -16.10
C ASN A 175 -16.68 -19.48 -16.65
N GLY A 176 -17.77 -19.74 -15.93
CA GLY A 176 -18.99 -20.20 -16.57
C GLY A 176 -19.59 -19.02 -17.36
N LEU A 177 -19.75 -19.22 -18.67
CA LEU A 177 -20.53 -18.46 -19.65
C LEU A 177 -20.84 -16.97 -19.36
N GLN A 178 -20.42 -16.13 -20.32
CA GLN A 178 -20.78 -14.72 -20.56
C GLN A 178 -19.85 -13.67 -19.94
N ASP A 179 -18.72 -13.40 -20.61
CA ASP A 179 -18.33 -12.05 -21.03
C ASP A 179 -17.13 -12.11 -21.98
N LYS A 180 -17.28 -11.60 -23.21
CA LYS A 180 -16.23 -11.59 -24.27
C LYS A 180 -15.08 -10.60 -24.00
N LEU A 181 -15.03 -9.98 -22.82
CA LEU A 181 -13.89 -9.22 -22.34
C LEU A 181 -13.68 -9.55 -20.86
N SER A 182 -12.70 -10.42 -20.57
CA SER A 182 -12.24 -10.61 -19.20
C SER A 182 -11.85 -9.23 -18.62
N PRO A 183 -12.38 -8.84 -17.44
CA PRO A 183 -11.99 -7.58 -16.82
C PRO A 183 -10.48 -7.59 -16.59
N PRO A 184 -9.80 -6.44 -16.76
CA PRO A 184 -8.34 -6.42 -16.66
C PRO A 184 -7.92 -6.71 -15.23
N LEU A 185 -6.90 -7.56 -15.09
CA LEU A 185 -6.37 -7.93 -13.80
C LEU A 185 -5.61 -6.74 -13.21
N LYS A 186 -6.05 -6.28 -12.04
CA LYS A 186 -5.48 -5.13 -11.34
C LYS A 186 -4.54 -5.61 -10.23
N ILE A 187 -3.33 -5.04 -10.17
CA ILE A 187 -2.30 -5.45 -9.23
C ILE A 187 -1.71 -4.21 -8.58
N LEU A 188 -1.79 -4.13 -7.25
CA LEU A 188 -1.04 -3.15 -6.47
C LEU A 188 0.34 -3.71 -6.13
N MET A 189 1.36 -2.91 -6.38
CA MET A 189 2.74 -3.20 -6.01
C MET A 189 3.35 -2.09 -5.20
N SER A 190 4.36 -2.45 -4.42
CA SER A 190 5.08 -1.60 -3.51
C SER A 190 6.57 -1.88 -3.64
N LYS A 191 7.38 -0.87 -3.96
CA LYS A 191 8.86 -0.98 -3.98
C LYS A 191 9.45 -0.04 -2.95
N HIS A 192 10.34 -0.56 -2.10
CA HIS A 192 11.11 0.26 -1.17
C HIS A 192 12.03 1.23 -1.95
N CYS A 193 12.06 2.49 -1.51
CA CYS A 193 12.98 3.48 -2.04
C CYS A 193 14.19 3.65 -1.13
N PHE A 194 15.38 3.72 -1.73
CA PHE A 194 16.61 4.04 -1.00
C PHE A 194 16.75 5.56 -0.81
N PRO A 195 17.38 6.01 0.30
CA PRO A 195 17.52 7.41 0.61
C PRO A 195 18.56 8.03 -0.33
N LEU A 196 18.07 8.76 -1.33
CA LEU A 196 18.64 9.97 -1.96
C LEU A 196 18.24 10.13 -3.43
N ASP A 197 17.75 9.11 -4.15
CA ASP A 197 17.45 9.31 -5.60
C ASP A 197 16.54 8.29 -6.32
N MET A 198 15.70 7.51 -5.64
CA MET A 198 15.07 6.33 -6.29
C MET A 198 13.55 6.15 -6.22
N CYS A 199 12.76 7.22 -6.01
CA CYS A 199 11.29 7.10 -6.17
C CYS A 199 10.70 7.74 -7.43
N ASN A 200 11.47 8.49 -8.22
CA ASN A 200 10.99 9.03 -9.49
C ASN A 200 11.36 8.07 -10.63
N PHE A 201 10.36 7.43 -11.23
CA PHE A 201 10.49 6.86 -12.58
C PHE A 201 10.08 7.91 -13.60
#